data_AF-A0A511WVD1-F1
#
_entry.id   AF-A0A511WVD1-F1
#
_cell.length_a   1.000
_cell.length_b   1.000
_cell.length_c   1.000
_cell.angle_alpha   90.00
_cell.angle_beta   90.00
_cell.angle_gamma   90.00
#
_symmetry.space_group_name_H-M   'P 1'
#
loop_
_entity.id
_entity.type
_entity.pdbx_description
1 polymer ?
#
loop_
_entity_poly.entity_id
_entity_poly.type
_entity_poly.pdbx_seq_one_letter_code
_entity_poly.pdbx_strand_id
1 'polypeptide(L)'
;MENTLTVLQTFTYEKGNQDCTCYEIIEFVQGDHLHILEDPFYVDHAGWYIAVRKNDADPFYMSIPFIDEKYEDRSLYTEMDLELAILVHQHQIDQSLVYKNKSDFLYHKKELDRLKMMHPRDMLANQL
;
A
#
# COMPACT_ATOMS: atom_id res chain seq x y z
N MET A 1 14.46 7.99 3.25
CA MET A 1 13.12 7.71 3.82
C MET A 1 12.33 7.16 2.66
N GLU A 2 11.90 5.91 2.74
CA GLU A 2 11.26 5.24 1.61
C GLU A 2 9.84 5.78 1.45
N ASN A 3 9.68 6.63 0.46
CA ASN A 3 8.43 7.27 0.05
C ASN A 3 7.52 6.27 -0.68
N THR A 4 7.33 5.09 -0.09
CA THR A 4 6.61 3.97 -0.71
C THR A 4 5.39 3.63 0.12
N LEU A 5 4.23 3.54 -0.55
CA LEU A 5 3.01 3.01 0.01
C LEU A 5 2.76 1.61 -0.56
N THR A 6 2.37 0.67 0.28
CA THR A 6 2.01 -0.70 -0.12
C THR A 6 0.50 -0.83 -0.19
N VAL A 7 0.01 -1.46 -1.25
CA VAL A 7 -1.42 -1.72 -1.47
C VAL A 7 -1.85 -2.97 -0.69
N LEU A 8 -2.80 -2.81 0.22
CA LEU A 8 -3.34 -3.87 1.07
C LEU A 8 -4.68 -4.41 0.55
N GLN A 9 -5.42 -3.58 -0.19
CA GLN A 9 -6.70 -3.92 -0.80
C GLN A 9 -6.72 -3.39 -2.24
N THR A 10 -7.31 -4.17 -3.16
CA THR A 10 -7.40 -3.78 -4.57
C THR A 10 -8.32 -2.57 -4.75
N PHE A 11 -7.87 -1.56 -5.51
CA PHE A 11 -8.66 -0.39 -5.87
C PHE A 11 -8.30 0.13 -7.27
N THR A 12 -9.11 1.02 -7.82
CA THR A 12 -8.86 1.67 -9.12
C THR A 12 -8.73 3.17 -8.97
N TYR A 13 -7.89 3.77 -9.80
CA TYR A 13 -7.75 5.22 -9.91
C TYR A 13 -8.06 5.66 -11.34
N GLU A 14 -8.99 6.61 -11.47
CA GLU A 14 -9.31 7.22 -12.76
C GLU A 14 -8.40 8.44 -12.99
N LYS A 15 -7.52 8.33 -13.98
CA LYS A 15 -6.59 9.39 -14.39
C LYS A 15 -7.21 10.20 -15.51
N GLY A 16 -7.34 11.51 -15.28
CA GLY A 16 -7.91 12.45 -16.25
C GLY A 16 -9.43 12.34 -16.39
N ASN A 17 -10.00 13.17 -17.26
CA ASN A 17 -11.44 13.14 -17.55
C ASN A 17 -11.73 12.15 -18.68
N GLN A 18 -12.90 11.51 -18.68
CA GLN A 18 -13.31 10.53 -19.70
C GLN A 18 -13.26 11.07 -21.14
N ASP A 19 -13.41 12.38 -21.33
CA ASP A 19 -13.34 13.05 -22.64
C ASP A 19 -11.90 13.44 -23.05
N CYS A 20 -10.88 13.12 -22.24
CA CYS A 20 -9.47 13.36 -22.55
C CYS A 20 -8.84 12.15 -23.24
N THR A 21 -7.98 12.38 -24.23
CA THR A 21 -7.11 11.32 -24.79
C THR A 21 -6.11 10.75 -23.77
N CYS A 22 -5.95 11.44 -22.64
CA CYS A 22 -5.13 11.05 -21.50
C CYS A 22 -5.88 10.20 -20.46
N TYR A 23 -7.15 9.88 -20.71
CA TYR A 23 -7.97 9.08 -19.80
C TYR A 23 -7.44 7.66 -19.66
N GLU A 24 -7.26 7.22 -18.42
CA GLU A 24 -6.75 5.90 -18.12
C GLU A 24 -7.30 5.43 -16.77
N ILE A 25 -7.67 4.14 -16.67
CA ILE A 25 -8.02 3.51 -15.40
C ILE A 25 -6.81 2.70 -14.96
N ILE A 26 -6.23 3.09 -13.83
CA ILE A 26 -5.08 2.40 -13.24
C ILE A 26 -5.61 1.49 -12.12
N GLU A 27 -5.47 0.18 -12.31
CA GLU A 27 -5.80 -0.81 -11.28
C GLU A 27 -4.61 -0.99 -10.33
N PHE A 28 -4.88 -1.00 -9.02
CA PHE A 28 -3.93 -1.33 -7.96
C PHE A 28 -4.37 -2.64 -7.32
N VAL A 29 -3.50 -3.64 -7.35
CA VAL A 29 -3.73 -4.95 -6.79
C VAL A 29 -2.96 -5.08 -5.48
N GLN A 30 -3.49 -5.86 -4.55
CA GLN A 30 -2.81 -6.17 -3.30
C GLN A 30 -1.35 -6.60 -3.54
N GLY A 31 -0.43 -5.98 -2.80
CA GLY A 31 1.01 -6.18 -2.91
C GLY A 31 1.72 -5.23 -3.89
N ASP A 32 0.98 -4.43 -4.66
CA ASP A 32 1.58 -3.36 -5.45
C ASP A 32 2.20 -2.27 -4.56
N HIS A 33 3.22 -1.61 -5.09
CA HIS A 33 3.92 -0.50 -4.44
C HIS A 33 3.67 0.81 -5.20
N LEU A 34 3.34 1.86 -4.47
CA LEU A 34 3.18 3.21 -4.96
C LEU A 34 4.33 4.07 -4.44
N HIS A 35 5.28 4.40 -5.32
CA HIS A 35 6.42 5.24 -5.01
C HIS A 35 6.08 6.71 -5.26
N ILE A 36 6.22 7.55 -4.24
CA ILE A 36 6.12 9.01 -4.34
C ILE A 36 7.45 9.57 -4.84
N LEU A 37 7.43 10.26 -5.98
CA LEU A 37 8.64 10.64 -6.71
C LEU A 37 9.09 12.08 -6.46
N GLU A 38 8.14 13.00 -6.35
CA GLU A 38 8.40 14.45 -6.31
C GLU A 38 7.54 15.11 -5.23
N ASP A 39 7.81 16.38 -4.97
CA ASP A 39 7.02 17.18 -4.05
C ASP A 39 5.60 17.44 -4.60
N PRO A 40 4.58 17.54 -3.72
CA PRO A 40 3.24 17.96 -4.09
C PRO A 40 3.21 19.29 -4.86
N PHE A 41 2.30 19.39 -5.83
CA PHE A 41 1.96 20.65 -6.48
C PHE A 41 0.45 20.88 -6.51
N TYR A 42 0.06 22.15 -6.60
CA TYR A 42 -1.33 22.56 -6.64
C TYR A 42 -1.75 22.90 -8.07
N VAL A 43 -2.90 22.40 -8.48
CA VAL A 43 -3.54 22.71 -9.77
C VAL A 43 -4.82 23.49 -9.50
N ASP A 44 -4.92 24.68 -10.09
CA ASP A 44 -6.09 25.53 -9.96
C ASP A 44 -7.37 24.77 -10.35
N HIS A 45 -8.37 24.84 -9.48
CA HIS A 45 -9.67 24.16 -9.61
C HIS A 45 -9.66 22.62 -9.53
N ALA A 46 -8.51 21.96 -9.46
CA ALA A 46 -8.40 20.50 -9.35
C ALA A 46 -7.80 20.04 -8.00
N GLY A 47 -7.01 20.87 -7.33
CA GLY A 47 -6.49 20.59 -5.98
C GLY A 47 -5.03 20.13 -5.96
N TRP A 48 -4.66 19.39 -4.91
CA TRP A 48 -3.29 18.93 -4.69
C TRP A 48 -3.02 17.59 -5.37
N TYR A 49 -1.93 17.54 -6.12
CA TYR A 49 -1.45 16.37 -6.85
C TYR A 49 0.00 16.07 -6.51
N ILE A 50 0.39 14.83 -6.74
CA ILE A 50 1.77 14.38 -6.55
C ILE A 50 2.18 13.38 -7.64
N ALA A 51 3.44 13.43 -8.05
CA ALA A 51 4.02 12.48 -8.98
C ALA A 51 4.24 11.14 -8.28
N VAL A 52 3.68 10.08 -8.85
CA VAL A 52 3.77 8.73 -8.32
C VAL A 52 4.16 7.73 -9.40
N ARG A 53 4.71 6.61 -8.97
CA ARG A 53 4.98 5.46 -9.83
C ARG A 53 4.47 4.19 -9.16
N LYS A 54 3.67 3.43 -9.90
CA LYS A 54 3.25 2.08 -9.49
C LYS A 54 4.34 1.08 -9.89
N ASN A 55 4.95 0.40 -8.93
CA ASN A 55 6.05 -0.55 -9.14
C ASN A 55 7.13 0.04 -10.08
N ASP A 56 7.40 -0.61 -11.21
CA ASP A 56 8.33 -0.18 -12.26
C ASP A 56 7.64 0.44 -13.50
N ALA A 57 6.36 0.82 -13.39
CA ALA A 57 5.62 1.45 -14.49
C ALA A 57 6.05 2.89 -14.76
N ASP A 58 5.48 3.51 -15.81
CA ASP A 58 5.69 4.92 -16.09
C ASP A 58 5.08 5.81 -15.00
N PRO A 59 5.75 6.91 -14.60
CA PRO A 59 5.20 7.87 -13.65
C PRO A 59 3.90 8.53 -14.13
N PHE A 60 3.02 8.85 -13.18
CA PHE A 60 1.80 9.61 -13.42
C PHE A 60 1.45 10.46 -12.20
N TYR A 61 0.47 11.36 -12.35
CA TYR A 61 0.02 12.22 -11.27
C TYR A 61 -1.23 11.67 -10.60
N MET A 62 -1.21 11.61 -9.28
CA MET A 62 -2.33 11.19 -8.46
C MET A 62 -2.80 12.32 -7.53
N SER A 63 -4.11 12.42 -7.34
CA SER A 63 -4.71 13.34 -6.37
C SER A 63 -4.31 12.96 -4.94
N ILE A 64 -3.77 13.90 -4.17
CA ILE A 64 -3.41 13.66 -2.76
C ILE A 64 -4.64 13.30 -1.92
N PRO A 65 -5.79 14.01 -2.02
CA PRO A 65 -7.01 13.60 -1.34
C PRO A 65 -7.44 12.14 -1.60
N PHE A 66 -7.18 11.63 -2.80
CA PHE A 66 -7.46 10.23 -3.11
C PHE A 66 -6.49 9.28 -2.38
N ILE A 67 -5.21 9.61 -2.32
CA ILE A 67 -4.21 8.85 -1.55
C ILE A 67 -4.58 8.85 -0.07
N ASP A 68 -4.95 10.02 0.47
CA ASP A 68 -5.37 10.18 1.86
C ASP A 68 -6.61 9.32 2.16
N GLU A 69 -7.62 9.31 1.29
CA GLU A 69 -8.79 8.43 1.42
C GLU A 69 -8.38 6.95 1.51
N LYS A 70 -7.49 6.50 0.61
CA LYS A 70 -6.99 5.11 0.59
C LYS A 70 -6.08 4.78 1.77
N TYR A 71 -5.47 5.78 2.38
CA TYR A 71 -4.72 5.62 3.62
C TYR A 71 -5.68 5.47 4.81
N GLU A 72 -6.69 6.34 4.90
CA GLU A 72 -7.72 6.31 5.95
C GLU A 72 -8.54 5.01 5.95
N ASP A 73 -8.89 4.49 4.77
CA ASP A 73 -9.63 3.22 4.62
C ASP A 73 -8.74 1.96 4.78
N ARG A 74 -7.43 2.13 5.02
CA ARG A 74 -6.42 1.08 5.16
C ARG A 74 -6.18 0.24 3.90
N SER A 75 -6.50 0.78 2.72
CA SER A 75 -6.08 0.19 1.45
C SER A 75 -4.61 0.45 1.13
N LEU A 76 -4.01 1.48 1.73
CA LEU A 76 -2.59 1.83 1.60
C LEU A 76 -1.91 1.90 2.97
N TYR A 77 -0.75 1.27 3.10
CA TYR A 77 0.13 1.40 4.27
C TYR A 77 1.47 2.00 3.89
N THR A 78 2.05 2.80 4.79
CA THR A 78 3.48 3.11 4.72
C THR A 78 4.31 1.86 5.08
N GLU A 79 5.62 1.88 4.80
CA GLU A 79 6.54 0.84 5.28
C GLU A 79 6.45 0.67 6.81
N MET A 80 6.38 1.79 7.55
CA MET A 80 6.28 1.77 9.01
C MET A 80 4.97 1.14 9.50
N ASP A 81 3.84 1.44 8.84
CA ASP A 81 2.55 0.83 9.19
C ASP A 81 2.58 -0.68 8.95
N LEU A 82 3.25 -1.13 7.88
CA LEU A 82 3.42 -2.53 7.56
C LEU A 82 4.33 -3.25 8.57
N GLU A 83 5.47 -2.64 8.93
CA GLU A 83 6.36 -3.15 9.99
C GLU A 83 5.62 -3.28 11.32
N LEU A 84 4.84 -2.26 11.71
CA LEU A 84 4.05 -2.27 12.93
C LEU A 84 2.99 -3.38 12.91
N ALA A 85 2.28 -3.54 11.79
CA ALA A 85 1.29 -4.61 11.65
C ALA A 85 1.93 -6.00 11.79
N ILE A 86 3.09 -6.22 11.17
CA ILE A 86 3.86 -7.46 11.29
C ILE A 86 4.22 -7.73 12.76
N LEU A 87 4.72 -6.72 13.48
CA LEU A 87 5.06 -6.84 14.90
C LEU A 87 3.85 -7.18 15.77
N VAL A 88 2.70 -6.55 15.52
CA VAL A 88 1.45 -6.84 16.23
C VAL A 88 1.02 -8.29 16.00
N HIS A 89 1.01 -8.76 14.76
CA HIS A 89 0.62 -10.14 14.46
C HIS A 89 1.59 -11.16 15.07
N GLN A 90 2.90 -10.88 15.06
CA GLN A 90 3.90 -11.72 15.71
C GLN A 90 3.65 -11.82 17.22
N HIS A 91 3.39 -10.69 17.88
CA HIS A 91 3.08 -10.66 19.31
C HIS A 91 1.80 -11.44 19.64
N GLN A 92 0.75 -11.29 18.82
CA GLN A 92 -0.52 -11.99 19.03
C GLN A 92 -0.42 -13.51 18.81
N ILE A 93 0.47 -13.96 17.92
CA ILE A 93 0.80 -15.39 17.79
C ILE A 93 1.39 -15.91 19.11
N ASP A 94 2.35 -15.19 19.70
CA ASP A 94 2.97 -15.61 20.96
C ASP A 94 1.94 -15.67 22.10
N GLN A 95 1.06 -14.67 22.19
CA GLN A 95 -0.06 -14.68 23.16
C GLN A 95 -1.00 -15.87 22.93
N SER A 96 -1.36 -16.14 21.67
CA SER A 96 -2.24 -17.26 21.32
C SER A 96 -1.67 -18.61 21.75
N LEU A 97 -0.33 -18.78 21.67
CA LEU A 97 0.36 -19.97 22.17
C LEU A 97 0.30 -20.08 23.70
N VAL A 98 0.53 -18.97 24.42
CA VAL A 98 0.43 -18.91 25.89
C VAL A 98 -0.97 -19.31 26.36
N TYR A 99 -2.01 -18.79 25.72
CA TYR A 99 -3.41 -19.08 26.07
C TYR A 99 -3.97 -20.36 25.42
N LYS A 100 -3.16 -21.08 24.63
CA LYS A 100 -3.57 -22.26 23.86
C LYS A 100 -4.80 -22.01 22.96
N ASN A 101 -4.94 -20.78 22.43
CA ASN A 101 -6.01 -20.43 21.51
C ASN A 101 -5.58 -20.72 20.07
N LYS A 102 -6.05 -21.85 19.53
CA LYS A 102 -5.76 -22.27 18.16
C LYS A 102 -6.35 -21.33 17.10
N SER A 103 -7.54 -20.77 17.34
CA SER A 103 -8.22 -19.93 16.36
C SER A 103 -7.43 -18.65 16.09
N ASP A 104 -7.06 -17.95 17.17
CA ASP A 104 -6.31 -16.70 17.08
C ASP A 104 -4.92 -16.94 16.50
N PHE A 105 -4.26 -18.03 16.90
CA PHE A 105 -2.97 -18.42 16.32
C PHE A 105 -3.05 -18.54 14.79
N LEU A 106 -4.05 -19.28 14.27
CA LEU A 106 -4.20 -19.48 12.84
C LEU A 106 -4.54 -18.18 12.10
N TYR A 107 -5.40 -17.35 12.69
CA TYR A 107 -5.74 -16.04 12.13
C TYR A 107 -4.50 -15.14 12.03
N HIS A 108 -3.79 -14.93 13.15
CA HIS A 108 -2.64 -14.05 13.18
C HIS A 108 -1.47 -14.59 12.36
N LYS A 109 -1.28 -15.92 12.28
CA LYS A 109 -0.27 -16.53 11.40
C LYS A 109 -0.56 -16.26 9.92
N LYS A 110 -1.82 -16.43 9.50
CA LYS A 110 -2.23 -16.16 8.11
C LYS A 110 -1.99 -14.69 7.75
N GLU A 111 -2.40 -13.77 8.61
CA GLU A 111 -2.20 -12.33 8.37
C GLU A 111 -0.72 -11.96 8.39
N LEU A 112 0.08 -12.52 9.31
CA LEU A 112 1.53 -12.31 9.33
C LEU A 112 2.18 -12.74 8.00
N ASP A 113 1.83 -13.92 7.50
CA ASP A 113 2.36 -14.44 6.24
C ASP A 113 1.96 -13.55 5.06
N ARG A 114 0.69 -13.12 5.03
CA ARG A 114 0.18 -12.18 4.02
C ARG A 114 0.98 -10.88 4.03
N LEU A 115 1.18 -10.26 5.20
CA LEU A 115 1.88 -8.98 5.34
C LEU A 115 3.37 -9.09 4.96
N LYS A 116 4.04 -10.18 5.34
CA LYS A 116 5.45 -10.42 4.97
C LYS A 116 5.64 -10.58 3.46
N MET A 117 4.72 -11.25 2.77
CA MET A 117 4.78 -11.39 1.31
C MET A 117 4.70 -10.04 0.58
N MET A 118 4.09 -9.02 1.19
CA MET A 118 3.98 -7.67 0.64
C MET A 118 5.07 -6.72 1.16
N HIS A 119 5.96 -7.18 2.04
CA HIS A 119 6.96 -6.32 2.65
C HIS A 119 8.11 -6.06 1.66
N PRO A 120 8.46 -4.78 1.38
CA PRO A 120 9.49 -4.44 0.39
C PRO A 120 10.84 -5.15 0.60
N ARG A 121 11.25 -5.30 1.87
CA ARG A 121 12.53 -5.97 2.22
C ARG A 121 12.54 -7.49 1.98
N ASP A 122 11.40 -8.16 2.05
CA ASP A 122 11.33 -9.62 1.91
C ASP A 122 11.30 -10.05 0.42
N MET A 123 11.02 -9.13 -0.52
CA MET A 123 11.12 -9.38 -1.96
C MET A 123 12.57 -9.43 -2.47
N LEU A 124 13.48 -8.64 -1.87
CA LEU A 124 14.90 -8.63 -2.23
C LEU A 124 15.63 -9.92 -1.83
N ALA A 125 15.12 -10.66 -0.84
CA ALA A 125 15.71 -11.92 -0.39
C ALA A 125 15.47 -13.10 -1.37
N ASN A 126 14.53 -12.96 -2.32
CA ASN A 126 14.22 -13.98 -3.33
C ASN A 126 14.88 -13.71 -4.71
N GLN A 127 15.81 -12.75 -4.79
CA GLN A 127 16.54 -12.40 -6.02
C GLN A 127 18.05 -12.69 -5.95
N LEU A 128 18.51 -13.51 -4.99
CA LEU A 128 19.89 -14.01 -4.88
C LEU A 128 19.95 -15.53 -4.96
#